data_AF-E1YFF9-F1
#
_entry.id   AF-E1YFF9-F1
#
_cell.length_a   1.000
_cell.length_b   1.000
_cell.length_c   1.000
_cell.angle_alpha   90.00
_cell.angle_beta   90.00
_cell.angle_gamma   90.00
#
_symmetry.space_group_name_H-M   'P 1'
#
loop_
_entity.id
_entity.type
_entity.pdbx_description
1 polymer ?
#
loop_
_entity_poly.entity_id
_entity_poly.type
_entity_poly.pdbx_seq_one_letter_code
_entity_poly.pdbx_strand_id
1 'polypeptide(L)'
;MSFLKRFFADKETKAALGVVDECDLIFSSDDTFGDSFKIIKAELVPYLYKGSHILKEHIKKGQSLRSCVYTAIAKIAQDHITSGQYHMYRGVLSSMGPGHALHKICIKAIDLVVKEGSVTQENGEQWKADIREQISKTG
;
A
#
# COMPACT_ATOMS: atom_id res chain seq x y z
N MET A 1 7.62 16.51 10.04
CA MET A 1 7.03 17.45 9.06
C MET A 1 5.54 17.21 8.71
N SER A 2 4.81 16.28 9.36
CA SER A 2 3.48 15.82 8.90
C SER A 2 2.29 16.66 9.38
N PHE A 3 2.32 17.19 10.62
CA PHE A 3 1.13 17.76 11.25
C PHE A 3 0.61 19.06 10.60
N LEU A 4 1.47 20.01 10.25
CA LEU A 4 1.05 21.30 9.66
C LEU A 4 0.43 21.14 8.27
N LYS A 5 0.95 20.23 7.43
CA LYS A 5 0.38 19.96 6.10
C LYS A 5 -1.03 19.38 6.19
N ARG A 6 -1.34 18.65 7.27
CA ARG A 6 -2.66 18.04 7.48
C ARG A 6 -3.74 19.09 7.71
N PHE A 7 -3.41 20.24 8.30
CA PHE A 7 -4.38 21.32 8.52
C PHE A 7 -4.83 21.99 7.22
N PHE A 8 -3.94 22.14 6.24
CA PHE A 8 -4.23 22.78 4.95
C PHE A 8 -4.75 21.82 3.87
N ALA A 9 -4.81 20.51 4.14
CA ALA A 9 -5.40 19.54 3.22
C ALA A 9 -6.92 19.75 3.04
N ASP A 10 -7.39 19.40 1.84
CA ASP A 10 -8.82 19.26 1.57
C ASP A 10 -9.44 18.10 2.37
N LYS A 11 -10.79 18.08 2.41
CA LYS A 11 -11.56 17.15 3.23
C LYS A 11 -11.29 15.69 2.87
N GLU A 12 -11.21 15.39 1.58
CA GLU A 12 -10.97 14.04 1.06
C GLU A 12 -9.57 13.55 1.43
N THR A 13 -8.56 14.41 1.29
CA THR A 13 -7.18 14.10 1.67
C THR A 13 -7.05 13.89 3.18
N LYS A 14 -7.70 14.73 4.00
CA LYS A 14 -7.74 14.54 5.46
C LYS A 14 -8.37 13.22 5.85
N ALA A 15 -9.46 12.85 5.20
CA ALA A 15 -10.13 11.58 5.42
C ALA A 15 -9.25 10.40 4.98
N ALA A 16 -8.56 10.51 3.83
CA ALA A 16 -7.61 9.49 3.37
C ALA A 16 -6.49 9.27 4.39
N LEU A 17 -5.93 10.35 4.93
CA LEU A 17 -4.92 10.28 6.00
C LEU A 17 -5.47 9.64 7.28
N GLY A 18 -6.76 9.81 7.58
CA GLY A 18 -7.43 9.07 8.64
C GLY A 18 -7.40 7.56 8.40
N VAL A 19 -7.71 7.12 7.18
CA VAL A 19 -7.60 5.69 6.80
C VAL A 19 -6.15 5.20 6.88
N VAL A 20 -5.15 6.02 6.51
CA VAL A 20 -3.74 5.66 6.66
C VAL A 20 -3.37 5.44 8.13
N ASP A 21 -3.89 6.26 9.04
CA ASP A 21 -3.66 6.08 10.48
C ASP A 21 -4.35 4.81 11.01
N GLU A 22 -5.54 4.45 10.50
CA GLU A 22 -6.16 3.17 10.81
C GLU A 22 -5.33 1.98 10.30
N CYS A 23 -4.80 2.06 9.07
CA CYS A 23 -3.89 1.05 8.54
C CYS A 23 -2.62 0.92 9.39
N ASP A 24 -2.10 2.03 9.91
CA ASP A 24 -0.94 2.02 10.80
C ASP A 24 -1.20 1.15 12.03
N LEU A 25 -2.41 1.24 12.61
CA LEU A 25 -2.80 0.38 13.73
C LEU A 25 -2.91 -1.09 13.30
N ILE A 26 -3.53 -1.37 12.15
CA ILE A 26 -3.69 -2.74 11.63
C ILE A 26 -2.31 -3.39 11.41
N PHE A 27 -1.41 -2.71 10.70
CA PHE A 27 -0.11 -3.25 10.34
C PHE A 27 0.91 -3.18 11.48
N SER A 28 0.78 -2.26 12.43
CA SER A 28 1.69 -2.21 13.59
C SER A 28 1.28 -3.19 14.70
N SER A 29 0.02 -3.66 14.72
CA SER A 29 -0.46 -4.63 15.72
C SER A 29 -0.01 -6.07 15.49
N ASP A 30 0.52 -6.37 14.30
CA ASP A 30 0.99 -7.70 13.92
C ASP A 30 2.52 -7.67 13.83
N ASP A 31 3.15 -8.37 14.79
CA ASP A 31 4.60 -8.46 14.96
C ASP A 31 5.33 -8.92 13.69
N THR A 32 4.63 -9.54 12.73
CA THR A 32 5.21 -10.02 11.48
C THR A 32 5.49 -8.92 10.46
N PHE A 33 4.92 -7.72 10.64
CA PHE A 33 5.20 -6.56 9.78
C PHE A 33 6.31 -5.67 10.32
N GLY A 34 6.47 -5.63 11.65
CA GLY A 34 7.40 -4.75 12.34
C GLY A 34 7.25 -3.29 11.89
N ASP A 35 8.38 -2.61 11.71
CA ASP A 35 8.41 -1.21 11.28
C ASP A 35 8.22 -1.01 9.76
N SER A 36 7.95 -2.07 9.00
CA SER A 36 7.93 -2.01 7.52
C SER A 36 6.81 -1.13 6.98
N PHE A 37 5.70 -0.99 7.70
CA PHE A 37 4.64 -0.07 7.28
C PHE A 37 5.08 1.40 7.35
N LYS A 38 6.07 1.75 8.17
CA LYS A 38 6.63 3.12 8.20
C LYS A 38 7.24 3.51 6.85
N ILE A 39 7.83 2.55 6.13
CA ILE A 39 8.38 2.75 4.78
C ILE A 39 7.24 3.16 3.83
N ILE A 40 6.16 2.38 3.80
CA ILE A 40 4.99 2.67 2.96
C ILE A 40 4.35 4.00 3.36
N LYS A 41 4.16 4.25 4.66
CA LYS A 41 3.56 5.49 5.17
C LYS A 41 4.38 6.73 4.76
N ALA A 42 5.71 6.62 4.75
CA ALA A 42 6.60 7.72 4.36
C ALA A 42 6.41 8.14 2.90
N GLU A 43 6.05 7.21 2.01
CA GLU A 43 5.78 7.49 0.59
C GLU A 43 4.30 7.82 0.32
N LEU A 44 3.40 7.09 0.98
CA LEU A 44 1.96 7.22 0.81
C LEU A 44 1.44 8.60 1.21
N VAL A 45 1.94 9.14 2.32
CA VAL A 45 1.47 10.45 2.81
C VAL A 45 1.76 11.56 1.78
N PRO A 46 3.00 11.76 1.31
CA PRO A 46 3.29 12.68 0.20
C PRO A 46 2.51 12.37 -1.08
N TYR A 47 2.34 11.09 -1.42
CA TYR A 47 1.56 10.67 -2.58
C TYR A 47 0.12 11.17 -2.52
N LEU A 48 -0.57 11.01 -1.38
CA LEU A 48 -1.93 11.49 -1.18
C LEU A 48 -2.04 13.02 -1.25
N TYR A 49 -1.07 13.76 -0.73
CA TYR A 49 -1.06 15.23 -0.84
C TYR A 49 -0.88 15.69 -2.29
N LYS A 50 0.07 15.10 -3.02
CA LYS A 50 0.35 15.48 -4.42
C LYS A 50 -0.76 15.01 -5.38
N GLY A 51 -1.35 13.86 -5.08
CA GLY A 51 -2.38 13.18 -5.87
C GLY A 51 -3.81 13.47 -5.43
N SER A 52 -4.08 14.54 -4.67
CA SER A 52 -5.43 14.81 -4.14
C SER A 52 -6.50 14.94 -5.22
N HIS A 53 -6.15 15.45 -6.41
CA HIS A 53 -7.03 15.51 -7.57
C HIS A 53 -7.41 14.12 -8.09
N ILE A 54 -6.44 13.20 -8.22
CA ILE A 54 -6.65 11.81 -8.61
C ILE A 54 -7.55 11.11 -7.60
N LEU A 55 -7.28 11.27 -6.30
CA LEU A 55 -8.11 10.72 -5.24
C LEU A 55 -9.58 11.15 -5.37
N LYS A 56 -9.81 12.45 -5.61
CA LYS A 56 -11.16 13.00 -5.80
C LYS A 56 -11.84 12.43 -7.04
N GLU A 57 -11.12 12.23 -8.13
CA GLU A 57 -11.67 11.61 -9.35
C GLU A 57 -12.10 10.17 -9.11
N HIS A 58 -11.32 9.37 -8.39
CA HIS A 58 -11.68 8.01 -8.03
C HIS A 58 -12.94 7.95 -7.16
N ILE A 59 -13.04 8.83 -6.16
CA ILE A 59 -14.23 8.94 -5.31
C ILE A 59 -15.46 9.35 -6.13
N LYS A 60 -15.32 10.32 -7.05
CA LYS A 60 -16.41 10.74 -7.96
C LYS A 60 -16.88 9.61 -8.87
N LYS A 61 -15.99 8.68 -9.24
CA LYS A 61 -16.30 7.47 -10.02
C LYS A 61 -16.92 6.36 -9.16
N GLY A 62 -17.20 6.62 -7.88
CA GLY A 62 -17.87 5.69 -6.98
C GLY A 62 -16.94 4.75 -6.21
N GLN A 63 -15.63 4.90 -6.33
CA GLN A 63 -14.71 4.10 -5.51
C GLN A 63 -14.72 4.57 -4.05
N SER A 64 -14.70 3.62 -3.11
CA SER A 64 -14.62 3.96 -1.69
C SER A 64 -13.26 4.60 -1.39
N LEU A 65 -13.27 5.57 -0.49
CA LEU A 65 -12.03 6.22 -0.01
C LEU A 65 -11.04 5.19 0.56
N ARG A 66 -11.56 4.22 1.33
CA ARG A 66 -10.77 3.12 1.91
C ARG A 66 -10.08 2.31 0.82
N SER A 67 -10.82 1.91 -0.20
CA SER A 67 -10.29 1.18 -1.34
C SER A 67 -9.19 1.94 -2.08
N CYS A 68 -9.36 3.26 -2.26
CA CYS A 68 -8.31 4.09 -2.88
C CYS A 68 -7.01 4.04 -2.08
N VAL A 69 -7.10 4.14 -0.74
CA VAL A 69 -5.93 4.08 0.16
C VAL A 69 -5.32 2.68 0.17
N TYR A 70 -6.12 1.62 0.28
CA TYR A 70 -5.62 0.24 0.25
C TYR A 70 -4.95 -0.10 -1.09
N THR A 71 -5.51 0.38 -2.21
CA THR A 71 -4.90 0.23 -3.54
C THR A 71 -3.56 0.94 -3.61
N ALA A 72 -3.45 2.16 -3.05
CA ALA A 72 -2.19 2.89 -3.01
C ALA A 72 -1.14 2.18 -2.13
N ILE A 73 -1.53 1.66 -0.96
CA ILE A 73 -0.67 0.83 -0.10
C ILE A 73 -0.15 -0.39 -0.86
N ALA A 74 -1.05 -1.13 -1.52
CA ALA A 74 -0.70 -2.32 -2.28
C ALA A 74 0.31 -2.01 -3.39
N LYS A 75 0.09 -0.93 -4.16
CA LYS A 75 0.99 -0.51 -5.25
C LYS A 75 2.36 -0.07 -4.75
N ILE A 76 2.44 0.77 -3.72
CA ILE A 76 3.72 1.21 -3.14
C ILE A 76 4.50 -0.01 -2.59
N ALA A 77 3.82 -0.91 -1.89
CA ALA A 77 4.43 -2.13 -1.39
C ALA A 77 4.91 -3.04 -2.54
N GLN A 78 4.13 -3.16 -3.61
CA GLN A 78 4.50 -3.89 -4.82
C GLN A 78 5.76 -3.29 -5.45
N ASP A 79 5.81 -1.97 -5.65
CA ASP A 79 6.96 -1.29 -6.27
C ASP A 79 8.24 -1.56 -5.48
N HIS A 80 8.16 -1.52 -4.14
CA HIS A 80 9.29 -1.89 -3.29
C HIS A 80 9.75 -3.33 -3.50
N ILE A 81 8.84 -4.31 -3.39
CA ILE A 81 9.22 -5.73 -3.47
C ILE A 81 9.58 -6.18 -4.89
N THR A 82 9.32 -5.39 -5.93
CA THR A 82 9.70 -5.69 -7.32
C THR A 82 10.85 -4.83 -7.85
N SER A 83 11.33 -3.86 -7.06
CA SER A 83 12.45 -2.94 -7.43
C SER A 83 13.84 -3.58 -7.47
N GLY A 84 14.03 -4.76 -6.85
CA GLY A 84 15.34 -5.37 -6.65
C GLY A 84 16.03 -4.96 -5.36
N GLN A 85 15.70 -3.81 -4.78
CA GLN A 85 16.35 -3.27 -3.58
C GLN A 85 16.34 -4.23 -2.38
N TYR A 86 15.29 -5.02 -2.24
CA TYR A 86 15.10 -5.93 -1.10
C TYR A 86 15.40 -7.40 -1.44
N HIS A 87 16.06 -7.69 -2.55
CA HIS A 87 16.44 -9.04 -2.95
C HIS A 87 17.87 -9.36 -2.47
N MET A 88 18.11 -10.59 -2.02
CA MET A 88 19.47 -11.11 -1.82
C MET A 88 20.01 -11.80 -3.07
N TYR A 89 19.11 -12.41 -3.86
CA TYR A 89 19.35 -13.02 -5.15
C TYR A 89 18.10 -12.86 -6.02
N ARG A 90 18.23 -13.11 -7.33
CA ARG A 90 17.08 -13.15 -8.23
C ARG A 90 15.97 -14.06 -7.68
N GLY A 91 14.77 -13.52 -7.54
CA GLY A 91 13.61 -14.25 -7.03
C GLY A 91 13.55 -14.42 -5.52
N VAL A 92 14.55 -13.95 -4.76
CA VAL A 92 14.66 -14.19 -3.32
C VAL A 92 14.73 -12.87 -2.55
N LEU A 93 13.61 -12.52 -1.92
CA LEU A 93 13.55 -11.42 -0.96
C LEU A 93 14.42 -11.72 0.27
N SER A 94 15.09 -10.69 0.77
CA SER A 94 15.89 -10.77 2.00
C SER A 94 15.03 -11.14 3.20
N SER A 95 15.44 -12.18 3.92
CA SER A 95 14.84 -12.59 5.19
C SER A 95 15.25 -11.68 6.35
N MET A 96 16.36 -10.96 6.22
CA MET A 96 16.88 -10.04 7.22
C MET A 96 16.44 -8.58 6.99
N GLY A 97 15.82 -8.29 5.84
CA GLY A 97 15.32 -6.98 5.46
C GLY A 97 13.79 -6.87 5.51
N PRO A 98 13.24 -5.68 5.21
CA PRO A 98 11.80 -5.46 5.24
C PRO A 98 11.05 -6.15 4.08
N GLY A 99 11.75 -6.73 3.09
CA GLY A 99 11.15 -7.27 1.87
C GLY A 99 10.03 -8.27 2.13
N HIS A 100 10.22 -9.20 3.06
CA HIS A 100 9.18 -10.19 3.39
C HIS A 100 7.94 -9.55 4.05
N ALA A 101 8.15 -8.61 4.97
CA ALA A 101 7.07 -7.88 5.60
C ALA A 101 6.32 -6.98 4.60
N LEU A 102 7.03 -6.29 3.70
CA LEU A 102 6.45 -5.49 2.62
C LEU A 102 5.61 -6.36 1.67
N HIS A 103 6.06 -7.58 1.36
CA HIS A 103 5.27 -8.52 0.58
C HIS A 103 3.98 -8.90 1.30
N LYS A 104 4.03 -9.22 2.60
CA LYS A 104 2.82 -9.51 3.38
C LYS A 104 1.87 -8.31 3.44
N ILE A 105 2.38 -7.08 3.62
CA ILE A 105 1.55 -5.86 3.60
C ILE A 105 0.88 -5.70 2.24
N CYS A 106 1.62 -5.93 1.15
CA CYS A 106 1.07 -5.88 -0.21
C CYS A 106 -0.11 -6.85 -0.38
N ILE A 107 0.07 -8.13 -0.04
CA ILE A 107 -0.98 -9.15 -0.15
C ILE A 107 -2.20 -8.78 0.71
N LYS A 108 -1.96 -8.36 1.97
CA LYS A 108 -3.02 -7.97 2.90
C LYS A 108 -3.79 -6.74 2.39
N ALA A 109 -3.11 -5.76 1.81
CA ALA A 109 -3.75 -4.59 1.23
C ALA A 109 -4.62 -4.98 0.02
N ILE A 110 -4.18 -5.91 -0.83
CA ILE A 110 -4.98 -6.45 -1.92
C ILE A 110 -6.24 -7.14 -1.38
N ASP A 111 -6.12 -7.96 -0.33
CA ASP A 111 -7.28 -8.58 0.32
C ASP A 111 -8.28 -7.56 0.83
N LEU A 112 -7.81 -6.43 1.38
CA LEU A 112 -8.67 -5.34 1.81
C LEU A 112 -9.35 -4.63 0.62
N VAL A 113 -8.66 -4.44 -0.51
CA VAL A 113 -9.27 -3.89 -1.74
C VAL A 113 -10.38 -4.81 -2.26
N VAL A 114 -10.17 -6.12 -2.24
CA VAL A 114 -11.18 -7.12 -2.63
C VAL A 114 -12.36 -7.09 -1.66
N LYS A 115 -12.10 -7.02 -0.36
CA LYS A 115 -13.13 -6.92 0.68
C LYS A 115 -14.00 -5.66 0.54
N GLU A 116 -13.41 -4.54 0.10
CA GLU A 116 -14.13 -3.30 -0.21
C GLU A 116 -14.91 -3.37 -1.54
N GLY A 117 -14.87 -4.50 -2.25
CA GLY A 117 -15.61 -4.73 -3.49
C GLY A 117 -15.09 -3.95 -4.69
N SER A 118 -13.91 -3.32 -4.59
CA SER A 118 -13.35 -2.53 -5.68
C SER A 118 -12.60 -3.36 -6.71
N VAL A 119 -12.22 -4.57 -6.33
CA VAL A 119 -11.62 -5.58 -7.20
C VAL A 119 -12.33 -6.90 -6.90
N THR A 120 -12.62 -7.69 -7.94
CA THR A 120 -13.22 -9.03 -7.76
C THR A 120 -12.22 -9.98 -7.10
N GLN A 121 -12.71 -11.06 -6.48
CA GLN A 121 -11.82 -12.09 -5.92
C GLN A 121 -10.84 -12.62 -6.98
N GLU A 122 -11.32 -12.88 -8.20
CA GLU A 122 -10.51 -13.35 -9.32
C GLU A 122 -9.39 -12.37 -9.68
N ASN A 123 -9.73 -11.08 -9.86
CA ASN A 123 -8.75 -10.05 -10.18
C ASN A 123 -7.76 -9.83 -9.03
N GLY A 124 -8.20 -9.99 -7.78
CA GLY A 124 -7.34 -9.94 -6.60
C GLY A 124 -6.31 -11.08 -6.58
N GLU A 125 -6.74 -12.31 -6.88
CA GLU A 125 -5.83 -13.45 -6.98
C GLU A 125 -4.88 -13.33 -8.17
N GLN A 126 -5.36 -12.82 -9.31
CA GLN A 126 -4.51 -12.53 -10.46
C GLN A 126 -3.43 -11.50 -10.10
N TRP A 127 -3.80 -10.40 -9.43
CA TRP A 127 -2.83 -9.38 -9.00
C TRP A 127 -1.75 -9.98 -8.09
N LYS A 128 -2.13 -10.83 -7.12
CA LYS A 128 -1.15 -11.53 -6.28
C LYS A 128 -0.26 -12.47 -7.08
N ALA A 129 -0.79 -13.14 -8.10
CA ALA A 129 -0.02 -14.01 -8.98
C ALA A 129 1.01 -13.21 -9.79
N ASP A 130 0.61 -12.08 -10.38
CA ASP A 130 1.48 -11.18 -11.13
C ASP A 130 2.65 -10.68 -10.27
N ILE A 131 2.38 -10.35 -8.99
CA ILE A 131 3.41 -9.95 -8.03
C ILE A 131 4.42 -11.07 -7.81
N ARG A 132 3.97 -12.31 -7.60
CA ARG A 132 4.87 -13.46 -7.40
C ARG A 132 5.73 -13.70 -8.63
N GLU A 133 5.15 -13.57 -9.82
CA GLU A 133 5.89 -13.67 -11.07
C GLU A 133 6.95 -12.57 -11.20
N GLN A 134 6.60 -11.31 -10.88
CA GLN A 134 7.54 -10.19 -10.91
C GLN A 134 8.70 -10.40 -9.93
N ILE A 135 8.41 -10.76 -8.68
CA ILE A 135 9.45 -11.09 -7.69
C ILE A 135 10.40 -12.15 -8.24
N SER A 136 9.87 -13.24 -8.82
CA SER A 136 10.70 -14.34 -9.36
C SER A 136 11.70 -13.90 -10.45
N LYS A 137 11.40 -12.82 -11.16
CA LYS A 137 12.22 -12.27 -12.26
C LYS A 137 13.17 -11.16 -11.80
N THR A 138 12.94 -10.57 -10.62
CA THR A 138 13.69 -9.44 -10.09
C THR A 138 14.87 -9.90 -9.21
N GLY A 139 15.98 -9.16 -9.26
CA GLY A 139 17.17 -9.33 -8.43
C GLY A 139 18.44 -9.33 -9.26
#